data_AF-B9T8F8-F1
#
_entry.id   AF-B9T8F8-F1
#
_cell.length_a   1.000
_cell.length_b   1.000
_cell.length_c   1.000
_cell.angle_alpha   90.00
_cell.angle_beta   90.00
_cell.angle_gamma   90.00
#
_symmetry.space_group_name_H-M   'P 1'
#
loop_
_entity.id
_entity.type
_entity.pdbx_description
1 polymer ?
#
loop_
_entity_poly.entity_id
_entity_poly.type
_entity_poly.pdbx_seq_one_letter_code
_entity_poly.pdbx_strand_id
1 'polypeptide(L)'
;MASWSKAPVSPTFNSCSVYSSSISRPFLSFLYSSSSPSTFTPLVLGSSSHLTNIRLARFHLFPYVTKNKGNNHICRAAEYKFPDPIPEFADVETEKFRTHLQKKLSKKGVCGDSIEEVVGICTEIFSTFLHSEYGGPGTLLVIPFCDMADTINERGLPGGPQAARAAVKWAQDHVDKDWKEWTGGDSK
;
A
#
# COMPACT_ATOMS: atom_id res chain seq x y z
N MET A 1 -36.07 46.90 -13.18
CA MET A 1 -34.83 46.77 -13.96
C MET A 1 -33.64 47.02 -13.04
N ALA A 2 -32.86 45.97 -12.75
CA ALA A 2 -31.51 45.92 -12.14
C ALA A 2 -31.36 44.46 -11.66
N SER A 3 -30.85 43.51 -12.47
CA SER A 3 -29.48 43.28 -12.94
C SER A 3 -28.45 43.28 -11.81
N TRP A 4 -28.07 42.09 -11.35
CA TRP A 4 -26.75 41.81 -10.79
C TRP A 4 -26.31 40.38 -11.14
N SER A 5 -25.36 40.31 -12.06
CA SER A 5 -24.56 39.13 -12.38
C SER A 5 -23.48 38.92 -11.33
N LYS A 6 -23.25 37.68 -10.90
CA LYS A 6 -22.01 37.28 -10.22
C LYS A 6 -21.53 35.95 -10.79
N ALA A 7 -20.38 36.02 -11.47
CA ALA A 7 -19.60 34.88 -11.91
C ALA A 7 -18.84 34.24 -10.74
N PRO A 8 -18.50 32.94 -10.81
CA PRO A 8 -17.40 32.38 -10.05
C PRO A 8 -16.17 32.11 -10.93
N VAL A 9 -15.06 32.56 -10.39
CA VAL A 9 -13.66 32.33 -10.74
C VAL A 9 -13.28 30.84 -10.75
N SER A 10 -12.50 30.44 -11.75
CA SER A 10 -11.84 29.13 -11.87
C SER A 10 -10.60 29.06 -10.98
N PRO A 11 -10.25 27.89 -10.42
CA PRO A 11 -8.90 27.60 -9.99
C PRO A 11 -8.20 26.62 -10.94
N THR A 12 -7.00 27.04 -11.31
CA THR A 12 -5.99 26.38 -12.14
C THR A 12 -5.55 25.03 -11.56
N PHE A 13 -5.36 24.05 -12.44
CA PHE A 13 -4.64 22.81 -12.19
C PHE A 13 -3.27 23.07 -11.59
N ASN A 14 -2.88 22.29 -10.57
CA ASN A 14 -1.47 22.07 -10.28
C ASN A 14 -1.19 20.58 -10.05
N SER A 15 -0.18 20.13 -10.78
CA SER A 15 0.24 18.75 -10.99
C SER A 15 0.95 18.17 -9.76
N CYS A 16 0.83 16.86 -9.60
CA CYS A 16 1.47 16.06 -8.57
C CYS A 16 3.00 16.04 -8.75
N SER A 17 3.74 16.26 -7.66
CA SER A 17 5.13 15.86 -7.52
C SER A 17 5.36 15.15 -6.18
N VAL A 18 5.27 13.82 -6.22
CA VAL A 18 6.31 12.84 -5.85
C VAL A 18 7.18 13.18 -4.61
N TYR A 19 6.97 12.36 -3.57
CA TYR A 19 7.88 11.93 -2.48
C TYR A 19 8.35 12.97 -1.44
N SER A 20 7.90 12.79 -0.19
CA SER A 20 8.76 12.14 0.80
C SER A 20 8.05 11.88 2.14
N SER A 21 8.49 10.78 2.72
CA SER A 21 8.10 10.09 3.94
C SER A 21 8.22 10.91 5.24
N SER A 22 7.43 10.54 6.24
CA SER A 22 7.80 10.75 7.65
C SER A 22 7.26 9.62 8.51
N ILE A 23 8.15 8.64 8.70
CA ILE A 23 8.11 7.64 9.75
C ILE A 23 8.52 8.33 11.07
N SER A 24 7.82 7.95 12.13
CA SER A 24 7.94 8.35 13.52
C SER A 24 9.38 8.41 14.06
N ARG A 25 9.66 9.42 14.90
CA ARG A 25 10.82 9.43 15.82
C ARG A 25 10.35 9.60 17.27
N PRO A 26 10.96 8.93 18.26
CA PRO A 26 10.77 9.24 19.66
C PRO A 26 11.78 10.29 20.16
N PHE A 27 11.41 10.85 21.31
CA PHE A 27 12.03 11.90 22.11
C PHE A 27 13.53 11.76 22.36
N LEU A 28 14.23 12.91 22.42
CA LEU A 28 15.24 13.24 23.45
C LEU A 28 15.43 14.77 23.49
N SER A 29 15.36 15.32 24.70
CA SER A 29 15.51 16.72 25.09
C SER A 29 16.96 17.22 25.03
N PHE A 30 17.20 18.49 24.66
CA PHE A 30 17.96 19.46 25.47
C PHE A 30 17.94 20.87 24.84
N LEU A 31 17.96 21.87 25.71
CA LEU A 31 17.90 23.32 25.48
C LEU A 31 19.06 23.85 24.62
N TYR A 32 18.83 24.88 23.77
CA TYR A 32 19.57 26.15 23.85
C TYR A 32 18.97 27.26 22.97
N SER A 33 19.18 28.50 23.43
CA SER A 33 18.64 29.77 22.99
C SER A 33 19.21 30.32 21.67
N SER A 34 18.38 31.17 21.04
CA SER A 34 18.67 32.43 20.32
C SER A 34 20.03 32.65 19.64
N SER A 35 20.02 32.99 18.35
CA SER A 35 20.29 34.34 17.78
C SER A 35 20.82 34.26 16.33
N SER A 36 20.26 35.11 15.47
CA SER A 36 20.72 35.44 14.09
C SER A 36 21.98 36.34 14.12
N PRO A 37 22.44 36.92 13.00
CA PRO A 37 22.93 36.34 11.74
C PRO A 37 24.33 36.91 11.36
N SER A 38 24.82 36.50 10.17
CA SER A 38 25.56 37.30 9.18
C SER A 38 27.11 37.27 9.11
N THR A 39 27.54 37.01 7.86
CA THR A 39 28.62 37.66 7.08
C THR A 39 30.07 37.15 7.09
N PHE A 40 30.59 37.15 5.84
CA PHE A 40 31.98 37.18 5.36
C PHE A 40 32.78 35.86 5.18
N THR A 41 33.13 35.63 3.91
CA THR A 41 34.25 34.83 3.34
C THR A 41 35.61 35.44 3.79
N PRO A 42 36.82 34.88 3.50
CA PRO A 42 37.19 33.84 2.51
C PRO A 42 38.29 32.81 2.96
N LEU A 43 38.61 31.88 2.03
CA LEU A 43 39.90 31.22 1.74
C LEU A 43 40.91 30.94 2.87
N VAL A 44 41.42 29.70 2.96
CA VAL A 44 42.87 29.37 2.86
C VAL A 44 43.08 27.85 2.70
N LEU A 45 44.02 27.55 1.81
CA LEU A 45 44.64 26.27 1.46
C LEU A 45 45.50 25.74 2.64
N GLY A 46 45.45 24.43 2.93
CA GLY A 46 46.27 23.86 4.01
C GLY A 46 46.45 22.35 3.90
N SER A 47 47.50 21.95 3.20
CA SER A 47 48.05 20.60 3.18
C SER A 47 48.61 20.23 4.56
N SER A 48 48.30 19.05 5.11
CA SER A 48 49.21 18.38 6.05
C SER A 48 48.87 16.90 6.23
N SER A 49 49.85 16.08 5.87
CA SER A 49 49.96 14.65 6.08
C SER A 49 50.08 14.29 7.56
N HIS A 50 49.30 13.31 8.04
CA HIS A 50 49.75 12.46 9.14
C HIS A 50 49.37 11.00 8.91
N LEU A 51 50.40 10.25 8.52
CA LEU A 51 50.45 8.79 8.51
C LEU A 51 50.29 8.29 9.95
N THR A 52 49.34 7.38 10.18
CA THR A 52 49.38 6.50 11.34
C THR A 52 49.42 5.05 10.88
N ASN A 53 50.41 4.37 11.46
CA ASN A 53 50.92 3.06 11.15
C ASN A 53 49.94 2.00 11.68
N ILE A 54 49.32 1.19 10.81
CA ILE A 54 48.55 0.03 11.26
C ILE A 54 49.48 -1.19 11.23
N ARG A 55 49.81 -1.65 12.44
CA ARG A 55 50.56 -2.88 12.73
C ARG A 55 49.85 -4.08 12.10
N LEU A 56 50.54 -4.75 11.18
CA LEU A 56 50.13 -6.01 10.59
C LEU A 56 50.20 -7.13 11.63
N ALA A 57 49.05 -7.59 12.13
CA ALA A 57 48.98 -8.81 12.92
C ALA A 57 49.13 -10.02 11.99
N ARG A 58 50.23 -10.74 12.16
CA ARG A 58 50.61 -11.98 11.47
C ARG A 58 49.68 -13.10 11.91
N PHE A 59 48.62 -13.36 11.16
CA PHE A 59 47.79 -14.55 11.37
C PHE A 59 48.50 -15.76 10.75
N HIS A 60 48.77 -16.75 11.60
CA HIS A 60 49.35 -18.03 11.23
C HIS A 60 48.37 -18.81 10.34
N LEU A 61 48.83 -19.18 9.15
CA LEU A 61 48.19 -20.12 8.24
C LEU A 61 48.12 -21.51 8.90
N PHE A 62 46.91 -22.03 9.06
CA PHE A 62 46.66 -23.47 9.15
C PHE A 62 45.94 -23.92 7.88
N PRO A 63 46.46 -24.91 7.13
CA PRO A 63 45.72 -25.55 6.07
C PRO A 63 44.97 -26.74 6.69
N TYR A 64 43.65 -26.62 6.84
CA TYR A 64 42.82 -27.80 7.06
C TYR A 64 41.78 -27.90 5.95
N VAL A 65 42.05 -28.81 5.03
CA VAL A 65 41.12 -29.29 4.01
C VAL A 65 40.03 -30.08 4.74
N THR A 66 38.90 -29.45 5.01
CA THR A 66 37.65 -30.17 5.26
C THR A 66 36.96 -30.40 3.93
N LYS A 67 36.76 -31.69 3.62
CA LYS A 67 36.01 -32.18 2.47
C LYS A 67 34.66 -31.46 2.43
N ASN A 68 34.45 -30.65 1.40
CA ASN A 68 33.15 -30.09 1.09
C ASN A 68 32.23 -31.24 0.66
N LYS A 69 31.60 -31.93 1.62
CA LYS A 69 30.42 -32.73 1.33
C LYS A 69 29.29 -31.72 1.19
N GLY A 70 29.20 -31.14 -0.01
CA GLY A 70 28.04 -30.40 -0.45
C GLY A 70 26.85 -31.33 -0.40
N ASN A 71 26.21 -31.43 0.77
CA ASN A 71 24.85 -31.88 0.85
C ASN A 71 24.07 -30.80 0.12
N ASN A 72 23.78 -31.05 -1.15
CA ASN A 72 22.85 -30.26 -1.92
C ASN A 72 21.50 -30.41 -1.21
N HIS A 73 21.23 -29.57 -0.22
CA HIS A 73 19.91 -29.41 0.38
C HIS A 73 19.03 -28.71 -0.66
N ILE A 74 18.76 -29.40 -1.76
CA ILE A 74 17.73 -29.03 -2.71
C ILE A 74 16.43 -29.42 -2.02
N CYS A 75 15.96 -28.53 -1.15
CA CYS A 75 14.58 -28.59 -0.67
C CYS A 75 13.69 -28.34 -1.89
N ARG A 76 13.17 -29.40 -2.49
CA ARG A 76 12.09 -29.26 -3.46
C ARG A 76 10.89 -28.73 -2.69
N ALA A 77 10.55 -27.46 -2.88
CA ALA A 77 9.25 -26.97 -2.47
C ALA A 77 8.21 -27.89 -3.13
N ALA A 78 7.36 -28.52 -2.33
CA ALA A 78 6.17 -29.14 -2.87
C ALA A 78 5.40 -28.04 -3.61
N GLU A 79 4.91 -28.35 -4.81
CA GLU A 79 4.07 -27.43 -5.56
C GLU A 79 2.82 -27.15 -4.74
N TYR A 80 2.78 -25.97 -4.13
CA TYR A 80 1.65 -25.53 -3.33
C TYR A 80 0.49 -25.26 -4.28
N LYS A 81 -0.55 -26.09 -4.21
CA LYS A 81 -1.79 -25.86 -4.92
C LYS A 81 -2.64 -24.93 -4.07
N PHE A 82 -2.90 -23.74 -4.61
CA PHE A 82 -3.89 -22.86 -4.01
C PHE A 82 -5.25 -23.56 -4.02
N PRO A 83 -6.03 -23.46 -2.93
CA PRO A 83 -7.41 -23.92 -2.92
C PRO A 83 -8.18 -23.29 -4.07
N ASP A 84 -9.06 -24.06 -4.69
CA ASP A 84 -9.99 -23.49 -5.66
C ASP A 84 -10.90 -22.47 -4.94
N PRO A 85 -11.30 -21.37 -5.60
CA PRO A 85 -12.24 -20.41 -5.05
C PRO A 85 -13.54 -21.09 -4.61
N ILE A 86 -14.17 -20.59 -3.53
CA ILE A 86 -15.45 -21.10 -3.01
C ILE A 86 -16.57 -20.14 -3.47
N PRO A 87 -17.40 -20.51 -4.46
CA PRO A 87 -18.43 -19.61 -5.01
C PRO A 87 -19.44 -19.12 -3.97
N GLU A 88 -19.86 -20.00 -3.05
CA GLU A 88 -20.86 -19.65 -2.02
C GLU A 88 -20.33 -18.58 -1.05
N PHE A 89 -19.03 -18.65 -0.73
CA PHE A 89 -18.38 -17.61 0.06
C PHE A 89 -18.33 -16.30 -0.72
N ALA A 90 -17.95 -16.36 -2.00
CA ALA A 90 -17.82 -15.19 -2.84
C ALA A 90 -19.13 -14.41 -2.98
N ASP A 91 -20.26 -15.09 -3.17
CA ASP A 91 -21.59 -14.46 -3.23
C ASP A 91 -21.94 -13.73 -1.92
N VAL A 92 -21.78 -14.41 -0.78
CA VAL A 92 -22.10 -13.85 0.54
C VAL A 92 -21.21 -12.64 0.85
N GLU A 93 -19.92 -12.74 0.56
CA GLU A 93 -18.95 -11.69 0.85
C GLU A 93 -19.11 -10.49 -0.09
N THR A 94 -19.48 -10.72 -1.35
CA THR A 94 -19.79 -9.68 -2.33
C THR A 94 -20.99 -8.83 -1.90
N GLU A 95 -22.04 -9.43 -1.35
CA GLU A 95 -23.20 -8.69 -0.87
C GLU A 95 -22.88 -7.81 0.36
N LYS A 96 -22.07 -8.33 1.30
CA LYS A 96 -21.57 -7.53 2.43
C LYS A 96 -20.70 -6.36 1.93
N PHE A 97 -19.85 -6.62 0.95
CA PHE A 97 -19.01 -5.61 0.32
C PHE A 97 -19.86 -4.49 -0.30
N ARG A 98 -20.83 -4.86 -1.14
CA ARG A 98 -21.73 -3.93 -1.84
C ARG A 98 -22.42 -2.99 -0.85
N THR A 99 -23.06 -3.56 0.17
CA THR A 99 -23.80 -2.79 1.19
C THR A 99 -22.88 -1.85 1.98
N HIS A 100 -21.68 -2.31 2.36
CA HIS A 100 -20.71 -1.46 3.04
C HIS A 100 -20.21 -0.32 2.15
N LEU A 101 -19.89 -0.61 0.89
CA LEU A 101 -19.35 0.38 -0.04
C LEU A 101 -20.38 1.47 -0.34
N GLN A 102 -21.63 1.10 -0.61
CA GLN A 102 -22.74 2.04 -0.82
C GLN A 102 -22.91 2.96 0.40
N LYS A 103 -22.88 2.40 1.61
CA LYS A 103 -22.95 3.14 2.88
C LYS A 103 -21.74 4.06 3.10
N LYS A 104 -20.55 3.69 2.61
CA LYS A 104 -19.33 4.51 2.76
C LYS A 104 -19.29 5.66 1.76
N LEU A 105 -19.72 5.43 0.53
CA LEU A 105 -19.69 6.44 -0.53
C LEU A 105 -20.80 7.47 -0.36
N SER A 106 -21.99 7.07 0.11
CA SER A 106 -23.08 8.01 0.43
C SER A 106 -22.68 9.05 1.48
N LYS A 107 -21.83 8.68 2.45
CA LYS A 107 -21.32 9.59 3.48
C LYS A 107 -20.27 10.58 2.97
N LYS A 108 -19.51 10.21 1.93
CA LYS A 108 -18.39 11.02 1.44
C LYS A 108 -18.80 12.03 0.39
N GLY A 109 -20.01 11.95 -0.18
CA GLY A 109 -20.58 12.95 -1.11
C GLY A 109 -19.86 13.11 -2.45
N VAL A 110 -18.74 12.41 -2.68
CA VAL A 110 -17.91 12.56 -3.90
C VAL A 110 -18.59 11.96 -5.13
N CYS A 111 -19.34 10.88 -4.97
CA CYS A 111 -19.96 10.16 -6.07
C CYS A 111 -21.35 10.69 -6.50
N GLY A 112 -21.90 11.71 -5.82
CA GLY A 112 -23.18 12.34 -6.21
C GLY A 112 -24.28 11.34 -6.60
N ASP A 113 -24.82 11.50 -7.81
CA ASP A 113 -25.87 10.64 -8.37
C ASP A 113 -25.33 9.32 -8.98
N SER A 114 -24.01 9.22 -9.19
CA SER A 114 -23.36 8.04 -9.79
C SER A 114 -22.92 7.00 -8.75
N ILE A 115 -23.40 7.10 -7.50
CA ILE A 115 -23.05 6.16 -6.43
C ILE A 115 -23.39 4.73 -6.82
N GLU A 116 -24.59 4.50 -7.36
CA GLU A 116 -25.05 3.14 -7.68
C GLU A 116 -24.19 2.51 -8.78
N GLU A 117 -23.81 3.29 -9.80
CA GLU A 117 -22.94 2.82 -10.88
C GLU A 117 -21.53 2.52 -10.39
N VAL A 118 -20.95 3.41 -9.57
CA VAL A 118 -19.63 3.20 -8.96
C VAL A 118 -19.62 1.96 -8.07
N VAL A 119 -20.65 1.77 -7.26
CA VAL A 119 -20.81 0.57 -6.42
C VAL A 119 -20.96 -0.67 -7.29
N GLY A 120 -21.74 -0.60 -8.38
CA GLY A 120 -21.90 -1.69 -9.34
C GLY A 120 -20.57 -2.15 -9.93
N ILE A 121 -19.77 -1.21 -10.45
CA ILE A 121 -18.43 -1.50 -11.01
C ILE A 121 -17.53 -2.16 -9.96
N CYS A 122 -17.47 -1.59 -8.76
CA CYS A 122 -16.63 -2.16 -7.71
C CYS A 122 -17.08 -3.56 -7.31
N THR A 123 -18.39 -3.79 -7.25
CA THR A 123 -18.98 -5.08 -6.85
C THR A 123 -18.72 -6.15 -7.91
N GLU A 124 -18.83 -5.80 -9.19
CA GLU A 124 -18.55 -6.70 -10.31
C GLU A 124 -17.09 -7.15 -10.34
N ILE A 125 -16.15 -6.21 -10.23
CA ILE A 125 -14.71 -6.49 -10.22
C ILE A 125 -14.36 -7.33 -9.00
N PHE A 126 -14.87 -6.96 -7.82
CA PHE A 126 -14.59 -7.69 -6.58
C PHE A 126 -15.16 -9.11 -6.59
N SER A 127 -16.40 -9.27 -7.07
CA SER A 127 -17.04 -10.57 -7.22
C SER A 127 -16.26 -11.48 -8.17
N THR A 128 -15.85 -10.95 -9.33
CA THR A 128 -15.05 -11.70 -10.30
C THR A 128 -13.75 -12.20 -9.69
N PHE A 129 -13.04 -11.34 -8.96
CA PHE A 129 -11.83 -11.72 -8.24
C PHE A 129 -12.09 -12.83 -7.20
N LEU A 130 -13.12 -12.69 -6.36
CA LEU A 130 -13.43 -13.69 -5.34
C LEU A 130 -13.81 -15.06 -5.92
N HIS A 131 -14.45 -15.07 -7.09
CA HIS A 131 -14.88 -16.30 -7.75
C HIS A 131 -13.77 -17.02 -8.53
N SER A 132 -12.70 -16.33 -8.92
CA SER A 132 -11.72 -16.87 -9.86
C SER A 132 -10.29 -16.93 -9.33
N GLU A 133 -9.91 -16.01 -8.44
CA GLU A 133 -8.51 -15.83 -8.03
C GLU A 133 -8.30 -15.94 -6.52
N TYR A 134 -9.32 -15.62 -5.72
CA TYR A 134 -9.17 -15.66 -4.27
C TYR A 134 -9.19 -17.11 -3.74
N GLY A 135 -8.01 -17.57 -3.29
CA GLY A 135 -7.78 -18.91 -2.77
C GLY A 135 -7.72 -18.99 -1.24
N GLY A 136 -8.25 -18.00 -0.54
CA GLY A 136 -8.26 -17.93 0.93
C GLY A 136 -7.24 -16.96 1.54
N PRO A 137 -6.99 -17.02 2.87
CA PRO A 137 -6.37 -15.93 3.60
C PRO A 137 -4.96 -15.63 3.11
N GLY A 138 -4.62 -14.34 3.00
CA GLY A 138 -3.33 -13.89 2.48
C GLY A 138 -3.21 -13.92 0.95
N THR A 139 -4.27 -14.28 0.22
CA THR A 139 -4.30 -14.23 -1.26
C THR A 139 -5.02 -13.02 -1.83
N LEU A 140 -5.40 -12.06 -0.97
CA LEU A 140 -6.04 -10.81 -1.40
C LEU A 140 -5.08 -9.99 -2.28
N LEU A 141 -5.43 -9.81 -3.56
CA LEU A 141 -4.62 -9.07 -4.52
C LEU A 141 -4.95 -7.59 -4.51
N VAL A 142 -3.96 -6.76 -4.88
CA VAL A 142 -4.15 -5.31 -5.04
C VAL A 142 -4.78 -4.97 -6.40
N ILE A 143 -4.54 -5.81 -7.41
CA ILE A 143 -4.94 -5.58 -8.81
C ILE A 143 -6.43 -5.26 -8.95
N PRO A 144 -7.38 -6.03 -8.36
CA PRO A 144 -8.80 -5.72 -8.47
C PRO A 144 -9.15 -4.31 -7.98
N PHE A 145 -8.45 -3.79 -6.98
CA PHE A 145 -8.71 -2.44 -6.46
C PHE A 145 -8.12 -1.34 -7.33
N CYS A 146 -7.01 -1.61 -8.04
CA CYS A 146 -6.52 -0.73 -9.09
C CYS A 146 -7.52 -0.65 -10.23
N ASP A 147 -8.00 -1.81 -10.70
CA ASP A 147 -8.97 -1.92 -11.79
C ASP A 147 -10.28 -1.19 -11.46
N MET A 148 -10.72 -1.18 -10.19
CA MET A 148 -11.86 -0.37 -9.75
C MET A 148 -11.62 1.12 -10.02
N ALA A 149 -10.48 1.66 -9.61
CA ALA A 149 -10.19 3.08 -9.79
C ALA A 149 -10.08 3.44 -11.28
N ASP A 150 -9.37 2.60 -12.05
CA ASP A 150 -9.14 2.83 -13.47
C ASP A 150 -10.45 2.72 -14.25
N THR A 151 -11.25 1.68 -14.03
CA THR A 151 -12.55 1.51 -14.71
C THR A 151 -13.50 2.67 -14.42
N ILE A 152 -13.55 3.16 -13.18
CA ILE A 152 -14.38 4.33 -12.81
C ILE A 152 -13.89 5.58 -13.54
N ASN A 153 -12.57 5.82 -13.56
CA ASN A 153 -11.98 6.99 -14.20
C ASN A 153 -12.16 6.96 -15.73
N GLU A 154 -11.97 5.80 -16.35
CA GLU A 154 -12.13 5.59 -17.79
C GLU A 154 -13.59 5.82 -18.25
N ARG A 155 -14.56 5.47 -17.40
CA ARG A 155 -15.98 5.76 -17.63
C ARG A 155 -16.36 7.22 -17.33
N GLY A 156 -15.41 8.05 -16.88
CA GLY A 156 -15.65 9.45 -16.52
C GLY A 156 -16.47 9.63 -15.24
N LEU A 157 -16.56 8.60 -14.40
CA LEU A 157 -17.32 8.63 -13.16
C LEU A 157 -16.50 9.23 -12.01
N PRO A 158 -17.13 9.99 -11.11
CA PRO A 158 -16.45 10.57 -9.97
C PRO A 158 -16.13 9.53 -8.88
N GLY A 159 -15.02 9.76 -8.16
CA GLY A 159 -14.74 9.07 -6.91
C GLY A 159 -14.00 7.74 -7.02
N GLY A 160 -13.40 7.41 -8.16
CA GLY A 160 -12.64 6.17 -8.38
C GLY A 160 -11.60 5.87 -7.29
N PRO A 161 -10.65 6.78 -7.02
CA PRO A 161 -9.66 6.57 -5.95
C PRO A 161 -10.28 6.41 -4.55
N GLN A 162 -11.40 7.07 -4.29
CA GLN A 162 -12.10 7.01 -3.00
C GLN A 162 -12.84 5.68 -2.82
N ALA A 163 -13.45 5.17 -3.89
CA ALA A 163 -14.11 3.86 -3.94
C ALA A 163 -13.09 2.75 -3.74
N ALA A 164 -12.00 2.75 -4.53
CA ALA A 164 -10.92 1.78 -4.39
C ALA A 164 -10.32 1.75 -2.98
N ARG A 165 -10.03 2.92 -2.38
CA ARG A 165 -9.52 2.98 -1.00
C ARG A 165 -10.52 2.45 0.04
N ALA A 166 -11.80 2.74 -0.14
CA ALA A 166 -12.84 2.21 0.75
C ALA A 166 -12.96 0.69 0.61
N ALA A 167 -12.82 0.18 -0.61
CA ALA A 167 -12.86 -1.24 -0.93
C ALA A 167 -11.65 -1.98 -0.32
N VAL A 168 -10.42 -1.51 -0.55
CA VAL A 168 -9.19 -2.08 0.03
C VAL A 168 -9.32 -2.20 1.55
N LYS A 169 -9.71 -1.09 2.21
CA LYS A 169 -9.82 -1.07 3.67
C LYS A 169 -10.83 -2.10 4.16
N TRP A 170 -11.99 -2.19 3.52
CA TRP A 170 -13.01 -3.16 3.92
C TRP A 170 -12.51 -4.58 3.73
N ALA A 171 -11.92 -4.89 2.58
CA ALA A 171 -11.45 -6.23 2.25
C ALA A 171 -10.37 -6.72 3.24
N GLN A 172 -9.43 -5.85 3.59
CA GLN A 172 -8.41 -6.13 4.60
C GLN A 172 -8.99 -6.47 5.99
N ASP A 173 -10.10 -5.82 6.37
CA ASP A 173 -10.71 -5.97 7.69
C ASP A 173 -11.67 -7.19 7.78
N HIS A 174 -12.12 -7.75 6.65
CA HIS A 174 -13.23 -8.72 6.61
C HIS A 174 -12.88 -10.01 5.86
N VAL A 175 -12.38 -9.96 4.63
CA VAL A 175 -12.34 -11.11 3.71
C VAL A 175 -11.58 -12.31 4.29
N ASP A 176 -10.36 -12.09 4.79
CA ASP A 176 -9.54 -13.15 5.38
C ASP A 176 -10.13 -13.69 6.69
N LYS A 177 -10.82 -12.84 7.45
CA LYS A 177 -11.43 -13.20 8.74
C LYS A 177 -12.69 -14.03 8.50
N ASP A 178 -13.57 -13.55 7.64
CA ASP A 178 -14.83 -14.20 7.27
C ASP A 178 -14.54 -15.54 6.57
N TRP A 179 -13.48 -15.63 5.76
CA TRP A 179 -13.03 -16.92 5.21
C TRP A 179 -12.64 -17.92 6.30
N LYS A 180 -11.84 -17.50 7.30
CA LYS A 180 -11.43 -18.39 8.40
C LYS A 180 -12.63 -18.88 9.19
N GLU A 181 -13.61 -18.01 9.44
CA GLU A 181 -14.87 -18.37 10.08
C GLU A 181 -15.66 -19.36 9.23
N TRP A 182 -15.69 -19.18 7.91
CA TRP A 182 -16.36 -20.06 6.96
C TRP A 182 -15.75 -21.47 6.92
N THR A 183 -14.43 -21.57 6.85
CA THR A 183 -13.73 -22.87 6.74
C THR A 183 -13.38 -23.51 8.08
N GLY A 184 -13.48 -22.75 9.19
CA GLY A 184 -13.07 -23.19 10.53
C GLY A 184 -14.09 -24.06 11.26
N GLY A 185 -15.29 -24.24 10.69
CA GLY A 185 -16.35 -25.06 11.27
C GLY A 185 -16.17 -26.54 10.97
N ASP A 186 -15.18 -27.21 11.61
CA ASP A 186 -15.16 -28.68 11.83
C ASP A 186 -14.00 -29.15 12.73
N SER A 187 -13.48 -28.31 13.61
CA SER A 187 -12.50 -28.72 14.65
C SER A 187 -13.18 -28.77 16.02
N LYS A 188 -13.95 -29.84 16.27
CA LYS A 188 -14.50 -30.15 17.61
C LYS A 188 -13.65 -31.22 18.29
#